data_AF-A0A432RE38-F1
#
_entry.id   AF-A0A432RE38-F1
#
_cell.length_a   1.000
_cell.length_b   1.000
_cell.length_c   1.000
_cell.angle_alpha   90.00
_cell.angle_beta   90.00
_cell.angle_gamma   90.00
#
_symmetry.space_group_name_H-M   'P 1'
#
loop_
_entity.id
_entity.type
_entity.pdbx_description
1 polymer ?
#
loop_
_entity_poly.entity_id
_entity_poly.type
_entity_poly.pdbx_seq_one_letter_code
_entity_poly.pdbx_strand_id
1 'polypeptide(L)' 'METSAKPLDRLDKKILRELQINGRLSNVELASRVGLSATPCLERVRRLERNGYITGYCALVDPR' A
#
# COMPACT_ATOMS: atom_id res chain seq x y z
N MET A 1 -23.30 8.11 4.85
CA MET A 1 -22.17 7.84 3.94
C MET A 1 -21.40 6.66 4.49
N GLU A 2 -21.73 5.46 4.03
CA GLU A 2 -21.13 4.21 4.49
C GLU A 2 -19.84 3.97 3.69
N THR A 3 -18.70 4.39 4.21
CA THR A 3 -17.43 3.83 3.76
C THR A 3 -17.38 2.39 4.25
N SER A 4 -17.86 1.46 3.43
CA SER A 4 -17.70 0.01 3.61
C SER A 4 -16.21 -0.34 3.52
N ALA A 5 -15.48 0.01 4.57
CA ALA A 5 -14.15 -0.44 4.87
C ALA A 5 -14.24 -1.93 5.18
N LYS A 6 -14.23 -2.78 4.13
CA LYS A 6 -13.87 -4.20 4.31
C LYS A 6 -12.65 -4.23 5.23
N PRO A 7 -12.68 -5.00 6.33
CA PRO A 7 -11.64 -4.94 7.35
C PRO A 7 -10.27 -5.07 6.69
N LEU A 8 -9.40 -4.09 6.93
CA LEU A 8 -8.02 -4.11 6.46
C LEU A 8 -7.38 -5.40 6.95
N ASP A 9 -7.03 -6.27 6.01
CA ASP A 9 -6.40 -7.53 6.31
C ASP A 9 -5.00 -7.26 6.88
N ARG A 10 -4.39 -8.27 7.52
CA ARG A 10 -3.02 -8.12 8.04
C ARG A 10 -2.03 -7.77 6.93
N LEU A 11 -2.30 -8.27 5.72
CA LEU A 11 -1.54 -7.96 4.51
C LEU A 11 -1.70 -6.51 4.06
N ASP A 12 -2.93 -5.97 4.07
CA ASP A 12 -3.19 -4.59 3.69
C ASP A 12 -2.47 -3.61 4.63
N LYS A 13 -2.47 -3.91 5.95
CA LYS A 13 -1.72 -3.14 6.95
C LYS A 13 -0.21 -3.23 6.72
N LYS A 14 0.32 -4.40 6.36
CA LYS A 14 1.73 -4.55 5.99
C LYS A 14 2.07 -3.72 4.76
N ILE A 15 1.24 -3.75 3.71
CA ILE A 15 1.43 -2.96 2.50
C ILE A 15 1.55 -1.47 2.85
N LEU A 16 0.60 -0.95 3.62
CA LEU A 16 0.61 0.45 4.04
C LEU A 16 1.85 0.79 4.87
N ARG A 17 2.26 -0.09 5.78
CA ARG A 17 3.45 0.09 6.60
C ARG A 17 4.73 0.12 5.76
N GLU A 18 4.87 -0.79 4.81
CA GLU A 18 6.03 -0.83 3.91
C GLU A 18 6.06 0.40 3.00
N LEU A 19 4.92 0.83 2.47
CA LEU A 19 4.80 2.07 1.68
C LEU A 19 5.09 3.33 2.52
N GLN A 20 4.71 3.34 3.80
CA GLN A 20 5.06 4.45 4.70
C GLN A 20 6.56 4.50 5.01
N ILE A 21 7.20 3.34 5.18
CA ILE A 21 8.65 3.26 5.43
C ILE A 21 9.43 3.60 4.16
N ASN A 22 8.97 3.11 3.01
CA ASN A 22 9.62 3.31 1.73
C ASN A 22 8.59 3.36 0.60
N GLY A 23 8.06 4.56 0.35
CA GLY A 23 7.08 4.82 -0.71
C GLY A 23 7.64 4.66 -2.13
N ARG A 24 8.95 4.40 -2.27
CA ARG A 24 9.62 4.09 -3.54
C ARG A 24 9.64 2.60 -3.85
N LEU A 25 9.14 1.73 -2.96
CA LEU A 25 9.07 0.29 -3.22
C LEU A 25 8.14 0.00 -4.41
N SER A 26 8.66 -0.73 -5.40
CA SER A 26 7.85 -1.29 -6.47
C SER A 26 6.83 -2.28 -5.92
N ASN A 27 5.68 -2.39 -6.58
CA ASN A 27 4.62 -3.35 -6.20
C ASN A 27 5.13 -4.80 -6.10
N VAL A 28 6.17 -5.16 -6.87
CA VAL A 28 6.81 -6.49 -6.83
C VAL A 28 7.62 -6.69 -5.54
N GLU A 29 8.43 -5.69 -5.15
CA GLU A 29 9.19 -5.69 -3.90
C GLU A 29 8.27 -5.70 -2.69
N LEU A 30 7.22 -4.86 -2.74
CA LEU A 30 6.17 -4.81 -1.74
C LEU A 30 5.52 -6.18 -1.56
N ALA A 31 5.15 -6.85 -2.67
CA ALA A 31 4.56 -8.19 -2.65
C ALA A 31 5.49 -9.21 -1.97
N SER A 32 6.77 -9.19 -2.33
CA SER A 32 7.80 -10.03 -1.73
C SER A 32 7.90 -9.83 -0.22
N ARG A 33 7.91 -8.58 0.25
CA ARG A 33 7.99 -8.24 1.69
C ARG A 33 6.74 -8.62 2.48
N VAL A 34 5.56 -8.49 1.89
CA VAL A 34 4.31 -8.85 2.58
C VAL A 34 4.02 -10.36 2.53
N GLY A 35 4.72 -11.12 1.69
CA GLY A 35 4.55 -12.57 1.54
C GLY A 35 3.46 -12.94 0.55
N LEU A 36 3.29 -12.15 -0.52
CA LEU A 36 2.33 -12.36 -1.59
C LEU A 36 3.01 -12.40 -2.95
N SER A 37 2.35 -12.99 -3.94
CA SER A 37 2.73 -12.85 -5.34
C SER A 37 2.39 -11.44 -5.86
N ALA A 38 3.09 -11.00 -6.91
CA ALA A 38 2.89 -9.67 -7.51
C ALA A 38 1.44 -9.40 -7.94
N THR A 39 0.74 -10.40 -8.47
CA THR A 39 -0.64 -10.30 -8.97
C THR A 39 -1.67 -9.91 -7.89
N PRO A 40 -1.82 -10.66 -6.76
CA PRO A 40 -2.75 -10.28 -5.70
C PRO A 40 -2.31 -9.01 -4.96
N CYS A 41 -1.01 -8.70 -4.91
CA CYS A 41 -0.53 -7.46 -4.31
C CYS A 41 -1.01 -6.23 -5.10
N LEU A 42 -0.90 -6.25 -6.43
CA LEU A 42 -1.35 -5.17 -7.31
C LEU A 42 -2.86 -4.90 -7.18
N GLU A 43 -3.67 -5.95 -7.14
CA GLU A 43 -5.12 -5.85 -6.91
C GLU A 43 -5.44 -5.21 -5.54
N ARG A 44 -4.72 -5.62 -4.48
CA ARG A 44 -4.87 -5.06 -3.13
C ARG A 44 -4.48 -3.59 -3.08
N VAL A 45 -3.33 -3.22 -3.65
CA VAL A 45 -2.87 -1.82 -3.74
C VAL A 45 -3.88 -0.96 -4.48
N ARG A 46 -4.33 -1.40 -5.67
CA ARG A 46 -5.36 -0.67 -6.44
C ARG A 46 -6.67 -0.53 -5.68
N ARG A 47 -7.05 -1.52 -4.88
CA ARG A 47 -8.24 -1.43 -4.02
C ARG A 47 -8.03 -0.45 -2.87
N LEU A 48 -6.84 -0.42 -2.25
CA LEU A 48 -6.49 0.53 -1.21
C LEU A 48 -6.47 1.97 -1.75
N GLU A 49 -5.94 2.19 -2.95
CA GLU A 49 -6.00 3.47 -3.67
C GLU A 49 -7.45 3.88 -3.97
N ARG A 50 -8.25 2.99 -4.56
CA ARG A 50 -9.66 3.28 -4.87
C ARG A 50 -10.52 3.56 -3.64
N ASN A 51 -10.23 2.90 -2.53
CA ASN A 51 -10.94 3.09 -1.27
C ASN A 51 -10.47 4.34 -0.51
N GLY A 52 -9.46 5.07 -1.00
CA GLY A 52 -8.92 6.26 -0.34
C GLY A 52 -8.04 5.96 0.88
N TYR A 53 -7.60 4.72 1.08
CA TYR A 53 -6.61 4.40 2.12
C TYR A 53 -5.22 4.91 1.76
N ILE A 54 -4.88 4.90 0.47
CA ILE A 54 -3.70 5.55 -0.07
C ILE A 54 -4.16 6.90 -0.61
N THR A 55 -3.97 7.95 0.19
CA THR A 55 -4.35 9.33 -0.15
C THR A 55 -3.37 10.00 -1.11
N GLY A 56 -2.16 9.46 -1.25
CA GLY A 56 -1.14 9.94 -2.17
C GLY A 56 0.26 9.50 -1.76
N TYR A 57 1.19 9.57 -2.70
CA TYR A 57 2.62 9.32 -2.46
C TYR A 57 3.30 10.65 -2.16
N CYS A 58 3.95 10.77 -1.01
CA CYS A 58 4.69 11.98 -0.64
C CYS A 58 6.20 11.70 -0.68
N ALA A 59 6.95 12.56 -1.36
CA ALA A 59 8.40 12.53 -1.34
C ALA A 59 8.91 13.44 -0.21
N LEU A 60 9.53 12.86 0.81
CA LEU A 60 10.28 13.62 1.80
C LEU A 60 11.61 14.02 1.16
N VAL A 61 11.71 15.30 0.79
CA VAL A 61 12.93 15.89 0.22
C VAL A 61 13.67 16.65 1.31
N ASP A 62 14.96 16.35 1.47
CA ASP A 62 15.86 17.13 2.33
C ASP A 62 16.65 18.11 1.44
N PRO A 63 16.49 19.43 1.63
CA PRO A 63 17.10 20.44 0.76
C PRO A 63 18.53 20.87 1.18
N ARG A 64 19.31 19.99 1.82
CA ARG A 64 20.69 20.32 2.24
C ARG A 64 21.73 20.12 1.13
#